data_AF-A0A376U574-F1
#
_entry.id   AF-A0A376U574-F1
#
_cell.length_a   1.000
_cell.length_b   1.000
_cell.length_c   1.000
_cell.angle_alpha   90.00
_cell.angle_beta   90.00
_cell.angle_gamma   90.00
#
_symmetry.space_group_name_H-M   'P 1'
#
loop_
_entity.id
_entity.type
_entity.pdbx_description
1 polymer ?
#
loop_
_entity_poly.entity_id
_entity_poly.type
_entity_poly.pdbx_seq_one_letter_code
_entity_poly.pdbx_strand_id
1 'polypeptide(L)' 'MASEIIREKLMRFLGAELPYSVTVEIERFVSNERGGYDINGLILVEREGQKKMVIGNKGPRSKPSD' A
#
# COMPACT_ATOMS: atom_id res chain seq x y z
N MET A 1 -0.12 -1.64 13.50
CA MET A 1 -0.95 -2.75 12.96
C MET A 1 -1.27 -2.58 11.49
N ALA A 2 -1.89 -1.47 11.03
CA ALA A 2 -2.22 -1.31 9.61
C ALA A 2 -1.00 -1.25 8.67
N SER A 3 0.07 -0.54 9.05
CA SER A 3 1.34 -0.48 8.30
C SER A 3 1.97 -1.86 8.09
N GLU A 4 1.97 -2.69 9.12
CA GLU A 4 2.51 -4.05 9.09
C GLU A 4 1.73 -4.96 8.14
N ILE A 5 0.40 -4.85 8.14
CA ILE A 5 -0.46 -5.59 7.21
C ILE A 5 -0.15 -5.18 5.75
N ILE A 6 0.04 -3.89 5.50
CA ILE A 6 0.43 -3.40 4.16
C ILE A 6 1.82 -3.95 3.79
N ARG A 7 2.78 -3.92 4.72
CA ARG A 7 4.13 -4.46 4.49
C ARG A 7 4.11 -5.95 4.17
N GLU A 8 3.35 -6.74 4.90
CA GLU A 8 3.21 -8.19 4.64
C GLU A 8 2.61 -8.44 3.25
N LYS A 9 1.61 -7.66 2.83
CA LYS A 9 1.06 -7.75 1.46
C LYS A 9 2.10 -7.38 0.41
N LEU A 10 2.86 -6.30 0.62
CA LEU A 10 3.95 -5.92 -0.29
C LEU A 10 4.99 -7.04 -0.41
N MET A 11 5.39 -7.68 0.70
CA MET A 11 6.32 -8.81 0.69
C MET A 11 5.80 -9.99 -0.13
N ARG A 12 4.50 -10.33 0.01
CA ARG A 12 3.89 -11.44 -0.73
C ARG A 12 3.82 -11.20 -2.24
N PHE A 13 3.62 -9.94 -2.68
CA PHE A 13 3.42 -9.61 -4.09
C PHE A 13 4.70 -9.17 -4.83
N LEU A 14 5.67 -8.57 -4.13
CA LEU A 14 6.88 -8.00 -4.74
C LEU A 14 8.13 -8.88 -4.58
N GLY A 15 8.03 -9.99 -3.84
CA GLY A 15 9.17 -10.83 -3.51
C GLY A 15 10.03 -10.28 -2.38
N ALA A 16 11.11 -11.00 -2.02
CA ALA A 16 11.84 -10.77 -0.77
C ALA A 16 12.74 -9.52 -0.75
N GLU A 17 13.21 -9.02 -1.90
CA GLU A 17 14.28 -8.00 -1.93
C GLU A 17 13.78 -6.55 -1.94
N LEU A 18 12.61 -6.26 -2.53
CA LEU A 18 12.04 -4.90 -2.52
C LEU A 18 11.59 -4.38 -1.15
N PRO A 19 10.91 -5.17 -0.29
CA PRO A 19 10.24 -4.66 0.90
C PRO A 19 11.17 -3.96 1.91
N TYR A 20 12.46 -4.31 1.94
CA TYR A 20 13.44 -3.66 2.81
C TYR A 20 13.77 -2.22 2.39
N SER A 21 13.56 -1.89 1.11
CA SER A 21 13.81 -0.56 0.54
C SER A 21 12.55 0.31 0.44
N VAL A 22 11.47 -0.11 1.11
CA VAL A 22 10.17 0.56 1.06
C VAL A 22 9.74 0.92 2.47
N THR A 23 9.35 2.17 2.66
CA THR A 23 8.77 2.64 3.93
C THR A 23 7.26 2.75 3.79
N VAL A 24 6.52 2.24 4.77
CA VAL A 24 5.05 2.32 4.82
C VAL A 24 4.64 3.16 6.02
N GLU A 25 3.92 4.24 5.76
CA GLU A 25 3.36 5.13 6.79
C GLU A 25 1.84 5.15 6.72
N ILE A 26 1.19 5.39 7.85
CA ILE A 26 -0.26 5.60 7.91
C ILE A 26 -0.50 7.08 8.17
N GLU A 27 -0.97 7.80 7.16
CA GLU A 27 -1.20 9.25 7.24
C GLU A 27 -2.53 9.58 7.90
N ARG A 28 -3.52 8.68 7.77
CA ARG A 28 -4.85 8.86 8.34
C ARG A 28 -5.40 7.52 8.80
N PHE A 29 -5.99 7.53 9.99
CA PHE A 29 -6.78 6.43 10.51
C PHE A 29 -7.95 7.03 11.28
N VAL A 30 -9.15 7.02 10.70
CA VAL A 30 -10.34 7.57 11.36
C VAL A 30 -11.53 6.62 11.23
N SER A 31 -12.42 6.64 12.20
CA SER A 31 -13.72 5.97 12.07
C SER A 31 -14.65 6.78 11.16
N ASN A 32 -15.41 6.09 10.31
CA ASN A 32 -16.41 6.70 9.45
C ASN A 32 -17.84 6.51 9.99
N GLU A 33 -18.79 7.27 9.45
CA GLU A 33 -20.19 7.27 9.90
C GLU A 33 -20.91 5.93 9.67
N ARG A 34 -20.34 5.06 8.84
CA ARG A 34 -20.85 3.71 8.54
C ARG A 34 -20.35 2.65 9.52
N GLY A 35 -19.64 3.03 10.57
CA GLY A 35 -19.06 2.12 11.56
C GLY A 35 -17.80 1.40 11.09
N GLY A 36 -17.16 1.87 10.01
CA GLY A 36 -15.89 1.37 9.49
C GLY A 36 -14.72 2.31 9.80
N TYR A 37 -13.56 2.03 9.20
CA TYR A 37 -12.36 2.87 9.28
C TYR A 37 -11.89 3.29 7.89
N ASP A 38 -11.58 4.57 7.75
CA ASP A 38 -10.89 5.12 6.60
C ASP A 38 -9.40 5.22 6.94
N ILE A 39 -8.58 4.45 6.21
CA ILE A 39 -7.14 4.37 6.45
C ILE A 39 -6.41 4.79 5.19
N ASN A 40 -5.59 5.84 5.30
CA ASN A 40 -4.70 6.26 4.23
C ASN A 40 -3.29 5.75 4.54
N GLY A 41 -2.76 4.92 3.63
CA GLY A 41 -1.39 4.44 3.70
C GLY A 41 -0.54 5.10 2.63
N LEU A 42 0.66 5.55 3.01
CA LEU A 42 1.68 6.07 2.12
C LEU A 42 2.79 5.03 1.97
N ILE A 43 3.15 4.72 0.72
CA ILE A 43 4.24 3.80 0.38
C ILE A 43 5.34 4.61 -0.30
N LEU A 44 6.45 4.77 0.40
CA LEU A 44 7.64 5.50 -0.05
C LEU A 44 8.64 4.51 -0.64
N VAL A 45 9.14 4.83 -1.84
CA VAL A 45 10.11 4.01 -2.57
C VAL A 45 11.28 4.88 -3.01
N GLU A 46 12.49 4.31 -3.01
CA GLU A 46 13.72 5.04 -3.35
C GLU A 46 13.90 5.22 -4.86
N ARG A 47 13.40 4.27 -5.66
CA ARG A 47 13.63 4.24 -7.12
C ARG A 47 12.32 4.14 -7.90
N GLU A 48 12.27 4.78 -9.07
CA GLU A 48 11.09 4.74 -9.95
C GLU A 48 10.76 3.31 -10.42
N GLY A 49 11.76 2.46 -10.60
CA GLY A 49 11.55 1.04 -10.92
C GLY A 49 10.73 0.32 -9.85
N GLN A 50 10.99 0.60 -8.57
CA GLN A 50 10.24 0.04 -7.44
C GLN A 50 8.80 0.57 -7.43
N LYS A 51 8.61 1.86 -7.75
CA LYS A 51 7.26 2.45 -7.89
C LYS A 51 6.43 1.69 -8.93
N LYS A 52 7.01 1.36 -10.09
CA LYS A 52 6.34 0.58 -11.14
C LYS A 52 5.98 -0.83 -10.67
N MET A 53 6.83 -1.45 -9.86
CA MET A 53 6.56 -2.77 -9.27
C MET A 53 5.44 -2.71 -8.24
N VAL A 54 5.46 -1.72 -7.33
CA VAL A 54 4.41 -1.50 -6.32
C VAL A 54 3.05 -1.20 -6.95
N ILE A 55 3.01 -0.38 -8.01
CA ILE A 55 1.78 -0.07 -8.75
C ILE A 55 1.32 -1.27 -9.60
N GLY A 56 2.26 -2.11 -10.04
CA GLY A 56 2.00 -3.27 -10.89
C GLY A 56 1.76 -2.92 -12.37
N ASN A 57 1.74 -3.95 -13.21
CA ASN A 57 1.64 -3.81 -14.68
C ASN A 57 0.23 -3.42 -15.18
N LYS A 58 -0.74 -3.30 -14.28
CA LYS A 58 -2.02 -2.65 -14.49
C LYS A 58 -2.06 -1.49 -13.50
N GLY A 59 -1.86 -0.27 -13.98
CA GLY A 59 -2.04 0.95 -13.19
C GLY A 59 -3.38 0.96 -12.43
N PRO A 60 -3.55 1.88 -11.47
CA PRO A 60 -4.49 1.76 -10.36
C PRO A 60 -5.80 1.16 -10.82
N ARG A 61 -6.05 -0.10 -10.43
CA ARG A 61 -7.35 -0.73 -10.61
C ARG A 61 -8.29 0.02 -9.66
N SER A 62 -8.83 1.14 -10.13
CA SER A 62 -10.10 1.64 -9.64
C SER A 62 -11.03 0.43 -9.69
N LYS A 63 -11.42 -0.06 -8.51
CA LYS A 63 -12.58 -0.94 -8.42
C LYS A 63 -13.71 -0.16 -9.14
N PRO A 64 -14.43 -0.76 -10.10
CA PRO A 64 -15.70 -0.18 -10.51
C PRO A 64 -16.53 -0.08 -9.24
N SER A 65 -16.96 1.14 -8.92
CA SER A 65 -18.05 1.36 -8.00
C SER A 65 -19.30 0.84 -8.70
N ASP A 66 -19.77 -0.33 -8.30
CA ASP A 66 -21.18 -0.72 -8.45
C ASP A 66 -21.96 -0.20 -7.24
#